data_AF-A0A1Y0GB11-F1
#
_entry.id   AF-A0A1Y0GB11-F1
#
_cell.length_a   1.000
_cell.length_b   1.000
_cell.length_c   1.000
_cell.angle_alpha   90.00
_cell.angle_beta   90.00
_cell.angle_gamma   90.00
#
_symmetry.space_group_name_H-M   'P 1'
#
loop_
_entity.id
_entity.type
_entity.pdbx_description
1 polymer ?
#
loop_
_entity_poly.entity_id
_entity_poly.type
_entity_poly.pdbx_seq_one_letter_code
_entity_poly.pdbx_strand_id
1 'polypeptide(L)' 'MFRPDCRRPNRRLKDLLQAANIPPWQRQRTPLLYSGDTLVHVPAIGTACGWQAAPGSPALHVTWQIGD' A
#
# COMPACT_ATOMS: atom_id res chain seq x y z
N MET A 1 -2.55 7.39 -8.22
CA MET A 1 -1.33 6.68 -8.68
C MET A 1 -0.58 6.20 -7.45
N PHE A 2 0.11 5.06 -7.51
CA PHE A 2 0.85 4.51 -6.37
C PHE A 2 2.15 3.83 -6.84
N ARG A 3 3.24 3.99 -6.08
CA ARG A 3 4.57 3.45 -6.39
C ARG A 3 5.19 2.82 -5.15
N PRO A 4 5.10 1.49 -4.99
CA PRO A 4 5.71 0.79 -3.86
C PRO A 4 7.24 0.59 -3.99
N ASP A 5 7.78 0.56 -5.21
CA ASP A 5 9.23 0.47 -5.46
C ASP A 5 9.68 1.71 -6.26
N CYS A 6 10.66 2.46 -5.73
CA CYS A 6 11.17 3.68 -6.36
C CYS A 6 11.86 3.43 -7.71
N ARG A 7 12.24 2.19 -8.02
CA ARG A 7 12.83 1.79 -9.31
C ARG A 7 11.79 1.46 -10.39
N ARG A 8 10.50 1.47 -10.04
CA ARG A 8 9.39 1.16 -10.96
C ARG A 8 8.51 2.38 -11.19
N PRO A 9 7.83 2.51 -12.33
CA PRO A 9 6.91 3.61 -12.56
C PRO A 9 5.70 3.55 -11.62
N ASN A 10 5.05 4.70 -11.44
CA ASN A 10 3.75 4.78 -10.81
C ASN A 10 2.73 3.89 -11.55
N ARG A 11 1.88 3.21 -10.80
CA ARG A 11 0.77 2.42 -11.35
C ARG A 11 -0.56 2.83 -10.74
N ARG A 12 -1.66 2.55 -11.44
CA ARG A 12 -2.99 2.69 -10.86
C ARG A 12 -3.14 1.63 -9.77
N LEU A 13 -3.76 2.00 -8.66
CA LEU A 13 -3.98 1.11 -7.53
C LEU A 13 -4.74 -0.16 -7.94
N LYS A 14 -5.76 -0.01 -8.80
CA LYS A 14 -6.50 -1.13 -9.40
C LYS A 14 -5.59 -2.17 -10.03
N ASP A 15 -4.63 -1.75 -10.84
CA ASP A 15 -3.76 -2.67 -11.58
C ASP A 15 -2.78 -3.39 -10.63
N LEU A 16 -2.37 -2.74 -9.53
CA LEU A 16 -1.55 -3.35 -8.49
C LEU A 16 -2.33 -4.41 -7.71
N LEU A 17 -3.56 -4.09 -7.29
CA LEU A 17 -4.45 -5.04 -6.61
C LEU A 17 -4.85 -6.22 -7.51
N GLN A 18 -4.96 -6.00 -8.82
CA GLN A 18 -5.15 -7.07 -9.81
C GLN A 18 -3.93 -7.98 -9.90
N ALA A 19 -2.73 -7.42 -10.03
CA ALA A 19 -1.49 -8.20 -10.08
C ALA A 19 -1.23 -8.99 -8.79
N ALA A 20 -1.73 -8.52 -7.64
CA ALA A 20 -1.68 -9.22 -6.37
C ALA A 20 -2.77 -10.30 -6.19
N ASN A 21 -3.56 -10.59 -7.23
CA ASN A 21 -4.67 -11.56 -7.20
C ASN A 21 -5.71 -11.31 -6.10
N ILE A 22 -5.85 -10.06 -5.62
CA ILE A 22 -6.86 -9.71 -4.63
C ILE A 22 -8.22 -9.73 -5.35
N PRO A 23 -9.23 -10.51 -4.94
CA PRO A 23 -10.52 -10.56 -5.63
C PRO A 23 -11.34 -9.26 -5.45
N PRO A 24 -12.28 -8.92 -6.36
CA PRO A 24 -13.01 -7.65 -6.31
C PRO A 24 -13.69 -7.33 -4.98
N TRP A 25 -14.31 -8.33 -4.32
CA TRP A 25 -14.96 -8.14 -3.02
C TRP A 25 -13.97 -7.78 -1.90
N GLN A 26 -12.77 -8.36 -1.93
CA GLN A 26 -11.71 -8.05 -0.97
C GLN A 26 -11.07 -6.70 -1.27
N ARG A 27 -10.93 -6.32 -2.55
CA ARG A 27 -10.40 -5.01 -2.95
C ARG A 27 -11.24 -3.87 -2.37
N GLN A 28 -12.57 -4.01 -2.43
CA GLN A 28 -13.50 -3.00 -1.90
C GLN A 28 -13.38 -2.81 -0.38
N ARG A 29 -12.87 -3.83 0.32
CA ARG A 29 -12.68 -3.84 1.78
C ARG A 29 -11.22 -3.66 2.18
N THR A 30 -10.31 -3.50 1.22
CA THR A 30 -8.88 -3.34 1.50
C THR A 30 -8.66 -1.95 2.10
N PRO A 31 -8.13 -1.83 3.33
CA PRO A 31 -7.88 -0.52 3.92
C PRO A 31 -6.86 0.25 3.09
N LEU A 32 -7.04 1.57 3.02
CA LEU A 32 -6.10 2.47 2.38
C LEU A 32 -5.61 3.47 3.43
N LEU A 33 -4.31 3.47 3.73
CA LEU A 33 -3.73 4.39 4.70
C LEU A 33 -3.26 5.65 3.98
N TYR A 34 -3.76 6.80 4.44
CA TYR A 34 -3.41 8.11 3.92
C TYR A 34 -2.66 8.96 4.96
N SER A 35 -1.81 9.85 4.48
CA SER A 35 -1.31 11.01 5.23
C SER A 35 -1.74 12.27 4.50
N GLY A 36 -2.70 13.01 5.09
CA GLY A 36 -3.48 14.00 4.36
C GLY A 36 -4.15 13.36 3.14
N ASP A 37 -3.90 13.92 1.96
CA ASP A 37 -4.43 13.41 0.68
C ASP A 37 -3.51 12.38 -0.01
N THR A 38 -2.37 12.04 0.61
CA THR A 38 -1.38 11.15 0.01
C THR A 38 -1.62 9.70 0.43
N LEU A 39 -1.82 8.80 -0.52
CA LEU A 39 -1.89 7.36 -0.25
C LEU A 39 -0.49 6.82 0.09
N VAL A 40 -0.29 6.39 1.34
CA VAL A 40 1.03 6.00 1.85
C VAL A 40 1.22 4.51 2.01
N HIS A 41 0.15 3.75 2.29
CA HIS A 41 0.26 2.29 2.46
C HIS A 41 -1.03 1.57 2.04
N VAL A 42 -0.86 0.41 1.41
CA VAL A 42 -1.95 -0.49 1.03
C VAL A 42 -1.58 -1.92 1.45
N PRO A 43 -2.39 -2.59 2.30
CA PRO A 43 -2.16 -3.98 2.66
C PRO A 43 -2.00 -4.88 1.44
N ALA A 44 -1.13 -5.88 1.54
CA ALA A 44 -0.71 -6.79 0.46
C ALA A 44 0.01 -6.14 -0.74
N ILE A 45 0.14 -4.81 -0.81
CA ILE A 45 0.95 -4.10 -1.82
C ILE A 45 2.20 -3.46 -1.20
N GLY A 46 2.08 -2.87 -0.01
CA GLY A 46 3.16 -2.23 0.74
C GLY A 46 3.04 -0.71 0.86
N THR A 47 4.13 -0.08 1.30
CA THR A 47 4.23 1.37 1.52
C THR A 47 4.76 2.07 0.27
N ALA A 48 4.22 3.25 -0.06
CA ALA A 48 4.74 4.09 -1.14
C ALA A 48 6.22 4.38 -0.91
N CYS A 49 7.05 4.31 -1.95
CA CYS A 49 8.50 4.32 -1.76
C CYS A 49 9.05 5.63 -1.19
N GLY A 50 8.37 6.77 -1.40
CA GLY A 50 8.71 8.05 -0.76
C GLY A 50 8.32 8.14 0.72
N TRP A 51 7.63 7.13 1.25
CA TRP A 51 7.16 7.03 2.63
C TRP A 51 7.80 5.85 3.39
N GLN A 52 8.78 5.19 2.77
CA GLN A 52 9.55 4.13 3.42
C GLN A 52 10.64 4.77 4.28
N ALA A 53 10.75 4.33 5.53
CA ALA A 53 11.83 4.74 6.41
C ALA A 53 13.18 4.24 5.86
N ALA A 54 14.22 5.05 6.01
CA ALA A 54 15.58 4.62 5.69
C ALA A 54 16.02 3.49 6.64
N PRO A 55 16.95 2.61 6.20
CA PRO A 55 17.50 1.58 7.07
C PRO A 55 18.01 2.16 8.39
N GLY A 56 17.60 1.58 9.52
CA GLY A 56 17.98 2.01 10.86
C GLY A 56 17.22 3.25 11.39
N SER A 57 16.32 3.84 10.61
CA SER A 57 15.45 4.93 11.10
C SER A 57 14.19 4.39 11.80
N PRO A 58 13.65 5.12 12.79
CA PRO A 58 12.35 4.79 13.37
C PRO A 58 11.25 4.71 12.29
N ALA A 59 10.35 3.75 12.43
CA ALA A 59 9.29 3.50 11.48
C ALA A 59 8.02 2.99 12.17
N LEU A 60 6.88 3.15 11.50
CA LEU A 60 5.63 2.50 11.88
C LEU A 60 5.49 1.18 11.11
N HIS A 61 5.24 0.09 11.82
CA HIS A 61 4.86 -1.17 11.22
C HIS A 61 3.33 -1.25 11.15
N VAL A 62 2.79 -1.12 9.95
CA VAL A 62 1.34 -1.12 9.71
C VAL A 62 0.88 -2.54 9.41
N THR A 63 -0.01 -3.08 10.24
CA THR A 63 -0.67 -4.37 10.02
C THR A 63 -2.17 -4.18 9.91
N TRP A 64 -2.81 -5.02 9.10
CA TRP A 64 -4.25 -5.10 8.99
C TRP A 64 -4.71 -6.50 9.42
N GLN A 65 -5.70 -6.54 10.31
CA GLN A 65 -6.33 -7.77 10.79
C GLN A 65 -7.83 -7.65 10.56
N ILE A 66 -8.43 -8.70 10.02
CA ILE A 66 -9.89 -8.83 9.97
C ILE A 66 -10.31 -9.28 11.37
N GLY A 67 -11.18 -8.51 12.02
CA GLY A 67 -11.79 -8.92 13.29
C GLY A 67 -12.79 -10.06 13.08
N ASP A 68 -12.90 -10.93 14.08
CA ASP A 68 -13.84 -12.07 14.11
C ASP A 68 -15.31 -11.64 14.05
#